data_AF-A0A1H9UFS6-F1
#
_entry.id   AF-A0A1H9UFS6-F1
#
_cell.length_a   1.000
_cell.length_b   1.000
_cell.length_c   1.000
_cell.angle_alpha   90.00
_cell.angle_beta   90.00
_cell.angle_gamma   90.00
#
_symmetry.space_group_name_H-M   'P 1'
#
loop_
_entity.id
_entity.type
_entity.pdbx_description
1 polymer ?
#
loop_
_entity_poly.entity_id
_entity_poly.type
_entity_poly.pdbx_seq_one_letter_code
_entity_poly.pdbx_strand_id
1 'polypeptide(L)'
;MALTNEIQELKNIQCDDKCIFTLYLNTDPANPDKQSGEWKIELKNGLKRITEYLDASGDKDQKKAFKTISDKVNKEIEENRTSLQKSVVIFASEEKDLWSVHFLQIPVETSFHWESYPVLDQLKELEETHPRSAIVLPNMDEVRVLDTALGEVHSELVYTFDSGKEEWSLHEGLGSADRTASSATHVDKFQTRFKENMSRFYRDLATKVEKMKKKYGWHDIHIVGESDQANTFKNAMQKEPESVTYKNLNEAKNDKILSEVFSK
;
A
#
# COMPACT_ATOMS: atom_id res chain seq x y z
N MET A 1 -10.63 2.13 -2.52
CA MET A 1 -11.06 2.14 -1.10
C MET A 1 -9.91 1.54 -0.28
N ALA A 2 -9.81 1.80 1.03
CA ALA A 2 -8.81 1.08 1.84
C ALA A 2 -9.13 -0.41 1.82
N LEU A 3 -8.12 -1.26 1.58
CA LEU A 3 -8.25 -2.73 1.65
C LEU A 3 -8.89 -3.18 2.98
N THR A 4 -8.62 -2.47 4.09
CA THR A 4 -9.28 -2.71 5.39
C THR A 4 -10.80 -2.55 5.36
N ASN A 5 -11.33 -1.55 4.64
CA ASN A 5 -12.78 -1.38 4.49
C ASN A 5 -13.35 -2.47 3.59
N GLU A 6 -12.62 -2.82 2.54
CA GLU A 6 -13.00 -3.86 1.59
C GLU A 6 -13.03 -5.25 2.25
N ILE A 7 -12.14 -5.56 3.19
CA ILE A 7 -12.20 -6.80 3.99
C ILE A 7 -13.56 -6.94 4.68
N GLN A 8 -14.15 -5.85 5.17
CA GLN A 8 -15.49 -5.90 5.79
C GLN A 8 -16.59 -6.14 4.77
N GLU A 9 -16.47 -5.60 3.56
CA GLU A 9 -17.40 -5.86 2.47
C GLU A 9 -17.31 -7.32 2.00
N LEU A 10 -16.08 -7.83 1.79
CA LEU A 10 -15.78 -9.20 1.40
C LEU A 10 -16.33 -10.23 2.41
N LYS A 11 -16.28 -9.95 3.72
CA LYS A 11 -16.83 -10.85 4.77
C LYS A 11 -18.33 -11.13 4.59
N ASN A 12 -19.07 -10.21 3.98
CA ASN A 12 -20.52 -10.35 3.80
C ASN A 12 -20.89 -11.04 2.48
N ILE A 13 -19.91 -11.33 1.61
CA ILE A 13 -20.14 -12.02 0.34
C ILE A 13 -20.18 -13.51 0.60
N GLN A 14 -21.28 -14.16 0.22
CA GLN A 14 -21.44 -15.60 0.30
C GLN A 14 -22.29 -16.12 -0.86
N CYS A 15 -21.98 -17.32 -1.32
CA CYS A 15 -22.74 -18.10 -2.27
C CYS A 15 -23.35 -19.33 -1.62
N ASP A 16 -24.44 -19.83 -2.19
CA ASP A 16 -25.07 -21.07 -1.76
C ASP A 16 -24.16 -22.27 -2.11
N ASP A 17 -23.52 -22.22 -3.28
CA ASP A 17 -22.49 -23.16 -3.74
C ASP A 17 -21.09 -22.51 -3.80
N LYS A 18 -20.08 -23.27 -4.23
CA LYS A 18 -18.71 -22.76 -4.41
C LYS A 18 -18.64 -21.89 -5.67
N CYS A 19 -18.47 -20.58 -5.48
CA CYS A 19 -18.51 -19.60 -6.57
C CYS A 19 -17.38 -18.54 -6.49
N ILE A 20 -16.61 -18.53 -5.40
CA ILE A 20 -15.64 -17.48 -5.09
C ILE A 20 -14.24 -18.04 -5.19
N PHE A 21 -13.45 -17.45 -6.09
CA PHE A 21 -12.03 -17.67 -6.20
C PHE A 21 -11.28 -16.71 -5.29
N THR A 22 -10.39 -17.26 -4.46
CA THR A 22 -9.40 -16.48 -3.71
C THR A 22 -8.00 -16.93 -4.08
N LEU A 23 -7.16 -15.98 -4.47
CA LEU A 23 -5.74 -16.17 -4.76
C LEU A 23 -4.91 -15.35 -3.79
N TYR A 24 -3.97 -16.02 -3.13
CA TYR A 24 -2.80 -15.39 -2.53
C TYR A 24 -1.59 -15.87 -3.33
N LEU A 25 -0.81 -14.95 -3.90
CA LEU A 25 0.37 -15.29 -4.68
C LEU A 25 1.57 -14.55 -4.15
N ASN A 26 2.60 -15.28 -3.72
CA ASN A 26 3.88 -14.70 -3.36
C ASN A 26 4.71 -14.41 -4.63
N THR A 27 5.08 -13.15 -4.81
CA THR A 27 5.91 -12.68 -5.94
C THR A 27 7.23 -12.06 -5.47
N ASP A 28 7.59 -12.21 -4.18
CA ASP A 28 8.76 -11.58 -3.59
C ASP A 28 10.06 -12.08 -4.24
N PRO A 29 10.83 -11.21 -4.93
CA PRO A 29 12.08 -11.61 -5.57
C PRO A 29 13.19 -11.96 -4.57
N ALA A 30 13.07 -11.53 -3.30
CA ALA A 30 14.03 -11.85 -2.25
C ALA A 30 13.90 -13.29 -1.74
N ASN A 31 12.77 -13.95 -2.00
CA ASN A 31 12.60 -15.35 -1.66
C ASN A 31 13.49 -16.22 -2.58
N PRO A 32 14.41 -17.05 -2.02
CA PRO A 32 15.30 -17.91 -2.81
C PRO A 32 14.54 -18.78 -3.82
N ASP A 33 13.34 -19.24 -3.46
CA ASP A 33 12.46 -20.07 -4.29
C ASP A 33 11.72 -19.26 -5.38
N LYS A 34 11.99 -17.94 -5.52
CA LYS A 34 11.26 -17.04 -6.44
C LYS A 34 12.17 -16.26 -7.40
N GLN A 35 13.48 -16.38 -7.25
CA GLN A 35 14.48 -15.55 -7.97
C GLN A 35 14.41 -15.62 -9.50
N SER A 36 13.78 -16.65 -10.08
CA SER A 36 13.68 -16.86 -11.53
C SER A 36 12.25 -16.83 -12.10
N GLY A 37 11.28 -16.25 -11.36
CA GLY A 37 9.89 -16.18 -11.81
C GLY A 37 9.09 -17.47 -11.57
N GLU A 38 9.47 -18.23 -10.55
CA GLU A 38 8.81 -19.48 -10.15
C GLU A 38 7.36 -19.29 -9.71
N TRP A 39 6.99 -18.08 -9.28
CA TRP A 39 5.60 -17.71 -9.02
C TRP A 39 4.70 -17.97 -10.24
N LYS A 40 5.23 -17.89 -11.48
CA LYS A 40 4.47 -18.23 -12.70
C LYS A 40 4.12 -19.72 -12.75
N ILE A 41 5.04 -20.55 -12.29
CA ILE A 41 4.86 -22.00 -12.24
C ILE A 41 3.82 -22.33 -11.16
N GLU A 42 3.91 -21.69 -9.99
CA GLU A 42 2.89 -21.86 -8.94
C GLU A 42 1.51 -21.38 -9.36
N LEU A 43 1.41 -20.20 -9.99
CA LEU A 43 0.16 -19.68 -10.55
C LEU A 43 -0.46 -20.70 -11.51
N LYS A 44 0.33 -21.16 -12.50
CA LYS A 44 -0.12 -22.15 -13.48
C LYS A 44 -0.56 -23.45 -12.82
N ASN A 45 0.22 -23.96 -11.87
CA ASN A 45 -0.07 -25.22 -11.20
C ASN A 45 -1.29 -25.13 -10.28
N GLY A 46 -1.45 -24.02 -9.55
CA GLY A 46 -2.58 -23.76 -8.67
C GLY A 46 -3.90 -23.66 -9.44
N LEU A 47 -3.92 -22.88 -10.53
CA LEU A 47 -5.08 -22.79 -11.42
C LEU A 47 -5.42 -24.15 -12.05
N LYS A 48 -4.41 -24.91 -12.47
CA LYS A 48 -4.60 -26.27 -13.02
C LYS A 48 -5.21 -27.21 -11.98
N ARG A 49 -4.76 -27.17 -10.73
CA ARG A 49 -5.28 -28.02 -9.64
C ARG A 49 -6.77 -27.80 -9.40
N ILE A 50 -7.23 -26.54 -9.38
CA ILE A 50 -8.66 -26.23 -9.25
C ILE A 50 -9.43 -26.70 -10.48
N THR A 51 -8.89 -26.50 -11.68
CA THR A 51 -9.52 -26.99 -12.91
C THR A 51 -9.72 -28.51 -12.87
N GLU A 52 -8.70 -29.27 -12.46
CA GLU A 52 -8.78 -30.74 -12.33
C GLU A 52 -9.82 -31.17 -11.28
N TYR A 53 -9.91 -30.45 -10.17
CA TYR A 53 -10.93 -30.68 -9.13
C TYR A 53 -12.36 -30.45 -9.67
N LEU A 54 -12.58 -29.34 -10.37
CA LEU A 54 -13.89 -29.02 -10.96
C LEU A 54 -14.26 -30.01 -12.07
N ASP A 55 -13.28 -30.46 -12.85
CA ASP A 55 -13.47 -31.49 -13.88
C ASP A 55 -13.95 -32.82 -13.28
N ALA A 56 -13.40 -33.22 -12.13
CA ALA A 56 -13.82 -34.41 -11.41
C ALA A 56 -15.21 -34.28 -10.77
N SER A 57 -15.62 -33.06 -10.39
CA SER A 57 -16.95 -32.79 -9.80
C SER A 57 -18.10 -32.94 -10.80
N GLY A 58 -17.83 -32.74 -12.10
CA GLY A 58 -18.84 -32.79 -13.16
C GLY A 58 -19.74 -31.55 -13.26
N ASP A 59 -19.54 -30.54 -12.41
CA ASP A 59 -20.29 -29.28 -12.45
C ASP A 59 -19.79 -28.38 -13.59
N LYS A 60 -20.58 -28.31 -14.67
CA LYS A 60 -20.24 -27.55 -15.87
C LYS A 60 -20.29 -26.04 -15.66
N ASP A 61 -21.15 -25.56 -14.77
CA ASP A 61 -21.37 -24.12 -14.58
C ASP A 61 -20.22 -23.55 -13.73
N GLN A 62 -19.85 -24.22 -12.64
CA GLN A 62 -18.65 -23.85 -11.86
C GLN A 62 -17.38 -23.93 -12.69
N LYS A 63 -17.22 -24.98 -13.52
CA LYS A 63 -16.08 -25.11 -14.43
C LYS A 63 -15.98 -23.94 -15.40
N LYS A 64 -17.11 -23.53 -15.99
CA LYS A 64 -17.15 -22.40 -16.93
C LYS A 64 -16.83 -21.08 -16.24
N ALA A 65 -17.41 -20.84 -15.06
CA ALA A 65 -17.15 -19.64 -14.26
C ALA A 65 -15.67 -19.55 -13.87
N PHE A 66 -15.11 -20.64 -13.32
CA PHE A 66 -13.70 -20.68 -12.94
C PHE A 66 -12.76 -20.47 -14.13
N LYS A 67 -13.09 -21.03 -15.30
CA LYS A 67 -12.29 -20.81 -16.52
C LYS A 67 -12.22 -19.33 -16.89
N THR A 68 -13.35 -18.63 -16.90
CA THR A 68 -13.40 -17.18 -17.16
C THR A 68 -12.55 -16.40 -16.15
N ILE A 69 -12.68 -16.73 -14.86
CA ILE A 69 -11.90 -16.10 -13.79
C ILE A 69 -10.41 -16.37 -13.98
N SER A 70 -10.02 -17.62 -14.24
CA SER A 70 -8.62 -18.01 -14.49
C SER A 70 -8.01 -17.25 -15.67
N ASP A 71 -8.76 -17.06 -16.77
CA ASP A 71 -8.29 -16.28 -17.91
C ASP A 71 -8.12 -14.79 -17.55
N LYS A 72 -9.07 -14.21 -16.79
CA LYS A 72 -8.96 -12.83 -16.27
C LYS A 72 -7.75 -12.67 -15.33
N VAL A 73 -7.53 -13.62 -14.41
CA VAL A 73 -6.42 -13.60 -13.45
C VAL A 73 -5.08 -13.63 -14.17
N ASN A 74 -4.91 -14.51 -15.15
CA ASN A 74 -3.68 -14.56 -15.95
C ASN A 74 -3.46 -13.24 -16.67
N LYS A 75 -4.51 -12.69 -17.30
CA LYS A 75 -4.41 -11.41 -18.01
C LYS A 75 -4.00 -10.26 -17.08
N GLU A 76 -4.65 -10.14 -15.93
CA GLU A 76 -4.39 -9.09 -14.94
C GLU A 76 -2.93 -9.10 -14.46
N ILE A 77 -2.43 -10.28 -14.09
CA ILE A 77 -1.05 -10.44 -13.61
C ILE A 77 -0.04 -10.16 -14.73
N GLU A 78 -0.35 -10.57 -15.97
CA GLU A 78 0.50 -10.33 -17.13
C GLU A 78 0.59 -8.85 -17.51
N GLU A 79 -0.53 -8.14 -17.51
CA GLU A 79 -0.61 -6.70 -17.83
C GLU A 79 0.07 -5.85 -16.75
N ASN A 80 0.03 -6.28 -15.48
CA ASN A 80 0.62 -5.56 -14.35
C ASN A 80 2.00 -6.08 -13.93
N ARG A 81 2.70 -6.85 -14.78
CA ARG A 81 4.02 -7.44 -14.46
C ARG A 81 5.05 -6.46 -13.89
N THR A 82 5.07 -5.22 -14.38
CA THR A 82 6.00 -4.18 -13.94
C THR A 82 5.62 -3.54 -12.60
N SER A 83 4.39 -3.78 -12.15
CA SER A 83 3.82 -3.25 -10.91
C SER A 83 3.70 -4.34 -9.84
N LEU A 84 4.16 -5.56 -10.13
CA LEU A 84 4.19 -6.65 -9.16
C LEU A 84 5.09 -6.25 -7.99
N GLN A 85 4.51 -6.32 -6.80
CA GLN A 85 5.20 -6.08 -5.54
C GLN A 85 5.62 -7.43 -4.94
N LYS A 86 5.57 -7.58 -3.62
CA LYS A 86 5.92 -8.84 -2.95
C LYS A 86 4.80 -9.88 -2.98
N SER A 87 3.57 -9.45 -3.19
CA SER A 87 2.45 -10.37 -3.39
C SER A 87 1.32 -9.79 -4.24
N VAL A 88 0.46 -10.69 -4.70
CA VAL A 88 -0.81 -10.39 -5.36
C VAL A 88 -1.93 -11.12 -4.63
N VAL A 89 -3.00 -10.41 -4.27
CA VAL A 89 -4.21 -10.97 -3.69
C VAL A 89 -5.38 -10.69 -4.62
N ILE A 90 -6.13 -11.73 -5.00
CA ILE A 90 -7.30 -11.59 -5.89
C ILE A 90 -8.50 -12.28 -5.29
N PHE A 91 -9.64 -11.58 -5.28
CA PHE A 91 -10.96 -12.15 -5.03
C PHE A 91 -11.80 -12.00 -6.29
N ALA A 92 -12.39 -13.10 -6.76
CA ALA A 92 -13.18 -13.10 -7.97
C ALA A 92 -14.40 -14.02 -7.91
N SER A 93 -15.53 -13.56 -8.44
CA SER A 93 -16.73 -14.38 -8.63
C SER A 93 -17.56 -13.82 -9.78
N GLU A 94 -17.94 -14.69 -10.72
CA GLU A 94 -18.88 -14.32 -11.81
C GLU A 94 -20.32 -14.20 -11.29
N GLU A 95 -20.70 -14.97 -10.26
CA GLU A 95 -22.05 -14.97 -9.71
C GLU A 95 -22.34 -13.71 -8.90
N LYS A 96 -21.34 -13.23 -8.14
CA LYS A 96 -21.46 -12.06 -7.26
C LYS A 96 -20.91 -10.78 -7.86
N ASP A 97 -20.54 -10.78 -9.15
CA ASP A 97 -19.88 -9.67 -9.84
C ASP A 97 -18.69 -9.11 -9.03
N LEU A 98 -17.88 -10.02 -8.48
CA LEU A 98 -16.73 -9.68 -7.65
C LEU A 98 -15.47 -9.73 -8.51
N TRP A 99 -14.73 -8.61 -8.55
CA TRP A 99 -13.39 -8.54 -9.08
C TRP A 99 -12.56 -7.54 -8.28
N SER A 100 -11.65 -8.06 -7.46
CA SER A 100 -10.85 -7.30 -6.51
C SER A 100 -9.41 -7.79 -6.57
N VAL A 101 -8.47 -6.86 -6.80
CA VAL A 101 -7.05 -7.15 -7.07
C VAL A 101 -6.19 -6.19 -6.25
N HIS A 102 -5.27 -6.74 -5.47
CA HIS A 102 -4.38 -5.99 -4.57
C HIS A 102 -2.93 -6.41 -4.76
N PHE A 103 -2.03 -5.43 -4.81
CA PHE A 103 -0.59 -5.64 -5.04
C PHE A 103 0.18 -5.17 -3.81
N LEU A 104 0.45 -6.10 -2.88
CA LEU A 104 0.96 -5.74 -1.55
C LEU A 104 2.49 -5.74 -1.49
N GLN A 105 3.03 -4.79 -0.73
CA GLN A 105 4.47 -4.73 -0.40
C GLN A 105 4.92 -5.73 0.67
N ILE A 106 4.06 -6.66 1.03
CA ILE A 106 4.27 -7.67 2.06
C ILE A 106 4.10 -9.05 1.41
N PRO A 107 5.01 -10.01 1.66
CA PRO A 107 4.85 -11.36 1.15
C PRO A 107 3.66 -12.06 1.80
N VAL A 108 3.05 -12.97 1.07
CA VAL A 108 1.95 -13.85 1.54
C VAL A 108 2.34 -15.31 1.32
N GLU A 109 1.61 -16.24 1.92
CA GLU A 109 1.74 -17.65 1.57
C GLU A 109 0.94 -17.92 0.30
N THR A 110 1.58 -18.49 -0.74
CA THR A 110 0.89 -18.81 -1.99
C THR A 110 -0.21 -19.84 -1.73
N SER A 111 -1.47 -19.48 -1.98
CA SER A 111 -2.62 -20.38 -1.81
C SER A 111 -3.75 -20.05 -2.79
N PHE A 112 -4.53 -21.10 -3.13
CA PHE A 112 -5.59 -21.04 -4.12
C PHE A 112 -6.83 -21.70 -3.55
N HIS A 113 -7.95 -20.97 -3.54
CA HIS A 113 -9.21 -21.42 -2.94
C HIS A 113 -10.37 -21.23 -3.90
N TRP A 114 -11.28 -22.20 -3.93
CA TRP A 114 -12.55 -22.13 -4.64
C TRP A 114 -13.66 -22.53 -3.65
N GLU A 115 -14.30 -21.53 -3.07
CA GLU A 115 -15.19 -21.70 -1.92
C GLU A 115 -16.48 -20.88 -2.06
N SER A 116 -17.40 -21.06 -1.12
CA SER A 116 -18.65 -20.30 -1.06
C SER A 116 -18.49 -18.91 -0.42
N TYR A 117 -17.31 -18.59 0.11
CA TYR A 117 -16.97 -17.32 0.76
C TYR A 117 -15.53 -16.90 0.40
N PRO A 118 -15.17 -15.59 0.47
CA PRO A 118 -13.80 -15.15 0.30
C PRO A 118 -12.93 -15.65 1.47
N VAL A 119 -11.78 -16.27 1.18
CA VAL A 119 -10.86 -16.73 2.22
C VAL A 119 -10.01 -15.53 2.66
N LEU A 120 -10.18 -15.05 3.89
CA LEU A 120 -9.59 -13.78 4.34
C LEU A 120 -8.49 -13.93 5.40
N ASP A 121 -8.11 -15.15 5.74
CA ASP A 121 -7.32 -15.43 6.95
C ASP A 121 -5.93 -14.77 6.90
N GLN A 122 -5.23 -14.87 5.76
CA GLN A 122 -3.94 -14.20 5.59
C GLN A 122 -4.07 -12.67 5.63
N LEU A 123 -5.15 -12.09 5.09
CA LEU A 123 -5.34 -10.63 5.17
C LEU A 123 -5.59 -10.15 6.61
N LYS A 124 -6.30 -10.94 7.42
CA LYS A 124 -6.50 -10.62 8.85
C LYS A 124 -5.17 -10.69 9.61
N GLU A 125 -4.36 -11.72 9.35
CA GLU A 125 -3.03 -11.83 9.94
C GLU A 125 -2.12 -10.67 9.53
N LEU A 126 -2.18 -10.25 8.26
CA LEU A 126 -1.48 -9.05 7.80
C LEU A 126 -2.00 -7.77 8.46
N GLU A 127 -3.29 -7.66 8.74
CA GLU A 127 -3.86 -6.49 9.43
C GLU A 127 -3.33 -6.36 10.87
N GLU A 128 -3.14 -7.50 11.54
CA GLU A 128 -2.59 -7.56 12.89
C GLU A 128 -1.08 -7.28 12.93
N THR A 129 -0.32 -7.79 11.96
CA THR A 129 1.14 -7.67 11.89
C THR A 129 1.62 -6.38 11.22
N HIS A 130 0.81 -5.83 10.31
CA HIS A 130 1.07 -4.58 9.58
C HIS A 130 -0.13 -3.64 9.72
N PRO A 131 -0.33 -3.08 10.92
CA PRO A 131 -1.47 -2.23 11.19
C PRO A 131 -1.41 -0.96 10.33
N ARG A 132 -2.57 -0.30 10.19
CA ARG A 132 -2.66 0.97 9.48
C ARG A 132 -1.73 2.00 10.11
N SER A 133 -0.86 2.59 9.31
CA SER A 133 0.23 3.44 9.80
C SER A 133 0.45 4.63 8.87
N ALA A 134 1.05 5.69 9.38
CA ALA A 134 1.45 6.83 8.57
C ALA A 134 2.94 6.77 8.23
N ILE A 135 3.29 7.14 7.00
CA ILE A 135 4.66 7.46 6.60
C ILE A 135 4.75 8.96 6.37
N VAL A 136 5.54 9.66 7.17
CA VAL A 136 5.79 11.08 7.06
C VAL A 136 7.12 11.30 6.35
N LEU A 137 7.10 12.03 5.23
CA LEU A 137 8.28 12.42 4.48
C LEU A 137 8.50 13.93 4.60
N PRO A 138 9.28 14.39 5.60
CA PRO A 138 9.59 15.80 5.74
C PRO A 138 10.63 16.25 4.70
N ASN A 139 10.39 17.41 4.11
CA ASN A 139 11.31 18.12 3.23
C ASN A 139 11.40 19.61 3.61
N MET A 140 12.28 20.34 2.94
CA MET A 140 12.54 21.76 3.18
C MET A 140 11.40 22.69 2.74
N ASP A 141 10.53 22.26 1.84
CA ASP A 141 9.46 23.08 1.25
C ASP A 141 8.11 22.37 1.28
N GLU A 142 8.09 21.07 1.58
CA GLU A 142 6.87 20.31 1.76
C GLU A 142 7.03 19.19 2.79
N VAL A 143 5.91 18.67 3.25
CA VAL A 143 5.85 17.41 3.99
C VAL A 143 4.75 16.56 3.39
N ARG A 144 5.12 15.36 2.96
CA ARG A 144 4.17 14.35 2.46
C ARG A 144 3.79 13.43 3.63
N VAL A 145 2.51 13.08 3.72
CA VAL A 145 2.01 12.11 4.69
C VAL A 145 1.23 11.06 3.93
N LEU A 146 1.76 9.84 3.93
CA LEU A 146 1.10 8.68 3.34
C LEU A 146 0.33 7.95 4.43
N ASP A 147 -0.96 7.76 4.20
CA ASP A 147 -1.81 6.85 4.97
C ASP A 147 -1.69 5.46 4.37
N THR A 148 -1.14 4.52 5.14
CA THR A 148 -0.81 3.18 4.66
C THR A 148 -1.57 2.12 5.44
N ALA A 149 -2.00 1.07 4.76
CA ALA A 149 -2.64 -0.10 5.37
C ALA A 149 -2.24 -1.33 4.57
N LEU A 150 -1.93 -2.44 5.24
CA LEU A 150 -1.66 -3.73 4.58
C LEU A 150 -0.58 -3.65 3.47
N GLY A 151 0.40 -2.75 3.63
CA GLY A 151 1.47 -2.59 2.65
C GLY A 151 1.06 -1.86 1.36
N GLU A 152 -0.04 -1.11 1.38
CA GLU A 152 -0.47 -0.23 0.30
C GLU A 152 -0.67 1.22 0.78
N VAL A 153 -0.61 2.19 -0.15
CA VAL A 153 -0.96 3.59 0.13
C VAL A 153 -2.44 3.80 -0.12
N HIS A 154 -3.19 4.11 0.94
CA HIS A 154 -4.60 4.45 0.87
C HIS A 154 -4.84 5.91 0.45
N SER A 155 -4.07 6.85 0.98
CA SER A 155 -4.15 8.27 0.62
C SER A 155 -2.84 8.99 0.85
N GLU A 156 -2.65 10.09 0.13
CA GLU A 156 -1.51 10.96 0.25
C GLU A 156 -1.97 12.40 0.52
N LEU A 157 -1.36 13.01 1.53
CA LEU A 157 -1.58 14.40 1.92
C LEU A 157 -0.25 15.14 1.77
N VAL A 158 -0.24 16.16 0.91
CA VAL A 158 0.94 16.99 0.71
C VAL A 158 0.70 18.36 1.29
N TYR A 159 1.61 18.75 2.16
CA TYR A 159 1.59 20.01 2.83
C TYR A 159 2.78 20.86 2.39
N THR A 160 2.54 21.97 1.69
CA THR A 160 3.63 22.83 1.23
C THR A 160 3.80 24.05 2.15
N PHE A 161 5.05 24.50 2.25
CA PHE A 161 5.48 25.69 2.97
C PHE A 161 5.66 26.85 2.00
N ASP A 162 4.81 27.88 2.11
CA ASP A 162 5.05 29.15 1.43
C ASP A 162 5.79 30.11 2.39
N SER A 163 7.10 30.24 2.21
CA SER A 163 7.94 31.15 3.00
C SER A 163 7.55 32.63 2.90
N GLY A 164 6.79 33.02 1.86
CA GLY A 164 6.29 34.38 1.69
C GLY A 164 4.97 34.65 2.43
N LYS A 165 4.23 33.61 2.82
CA LYS A 165 2.93 33.72 3.50
C LYS A 165 2.87 33.11 4.89
N GLU A 166 3.87 32.32 5.28
CA GLU A 166 3.89 31.56 6.56
C GLU A 166 2.61 30.70 6.77
N GLU A 167 1.95 30.27 5.69
CA GLU A 167 0.69 29.52 5.71
C GLU A 167 0.83 28.14 5.05
N TRP A 168 0.00 27.19 5.51
CA TRP A 168 -0.12 25.86 4.90
C TRP A 168 -1.02 25.90 3.67
N SER A 169 -0.58 25.24 2.60
CA SER A 169 -1.52 24.76 1.57
C SER A 169 -1.54 23.23 1.56
N LEU A 170 -2.74 22.66 1.67
CA LEU A 170 -2.98 21.21 1.66
C LEU A 170 -3.48 20.79 0.28
N HIS A 171 -2.82 19.80 -0.29
CA HIS A 171 -3.26 19.10 -1.49
C HIS A 171 -3.50 17.62 -1.14
N GLU A 172 -4.66 17.07 -1.52
CA GLU A 172 -5.07 15.68 -1.24
C GLU A 172 -5.37 14.96 -2.57
N GLY A 173 -4.84 13.75 -2.76
CA GLY A 173 -5.12 12.93 -3.94
C GLY A 173 -4.10 11.83 -4.21
N LEU A 174 -4.48 10.82 -5.02
CA LEU A 174 -3.67 9.64 -5.36
C LEU A 174 -2.80 9.80 -6.63
N GLY A 175 -2.59 11.03 -7.11
CA GLY A 175 -1.93 11.30 -8.38
C GLY A 175 -0.66 12.14 -8.25
N SER A 176 0.51 11.48 -8.35
CA SER A 176 1.75 12.12 -8.78
C SER A 176 1.86 11.97 -10.31
N ALA A 177 1.23 12.85 -11.08
CA ALA A 177 1.36 12.82 -12.54
C ALA A 177 1.58 14.20 -13.20
N ASP A 178 1.27 15.31 -12.55
CA ASP A 178 1.64 16.63 -13.08
C ASP A 178 1.94 17.57 -11.92
N ARG A 179 3.23 17.77 -11.63
CA ARG A 179 3.68 18.86 -10.77
C ARG A 179 4.75 19.64 -11.51
N THR A 180 4.37 20.82 -11.99
CA THR A 180 5.30 21.88 -12.35
C THR A 180 6.05 22.31 -11.11
N ALA A 181 7.37 22.13 -11.14
CA ALA A 181 8.26 22.60 -10.09
C ALA A 181 8.02 24.09 -9.82
N SER A 182 7.61 24.43 -8.60
CA SER A 182 7.67 25.80 -8.10
C SER A 182 9.14 26.19 -7.94
N SER A 183 9.71 26.72 -9.01
CA SER A 183 11.01 27.39 -9.00
C SER A 183 10.89 28.67 -8.17
N ALA A 184 11.48 28.66 -6.98
CA ALA A 184 11.76 29.87 -6.22
C ALA A 184 13.26 29.94 -5.92
N THR A 185 13.91 30.79 -6.70
CA THR A 185 15.32 31.15 -6.67
C THR A 185 15.69 31.90 -5.38
N HIS A 186 16.98 31.76 -4.99
CA HIS A 186 17.77 32.74 -4.23
C HIS A 186 17.59 32.81 -2.71
N VAL A 187 18.42 32.09 -1.94
CA VAL A 187 18.67 32.44 -0.52
C VAL A 187 20.08 32.04 -0.06
N ASP A 188 20.98 33.02 0.08
CA ASP A 188 22.30 32.82 0.71
C ASP A 188 22.52 33.66 2.00
N LYS A 189 21.48 34.34 2.50
CA LYS A 189 21.51 35.08 3.80
C LYS A 189 20.23 34.99 4.66
N PHE A 190 19.23 34.18 4.30
CA PHE A 190 18.02 33.93 5.14
C PHE A 190 18.05 32.60 5.91
N GLN A 191 19.16 31.86 5.96
CA GLN A 191 19.15 30.49 6.48
C GLN A 191 18.68 30.37 7.94
N THR A 192 18.97 31.33 8.83
CA THR A 192 18.54 31.23 10.24
C THR A 192 17.04 31.48 10.41
N ARG A 193 16.48 32.52 9.80
CA ARG A 193 15.03 32.80 9.85
C ARG A 193 14.23 31.72 9.12
N PHE A 194 14.76 31.23 8.00
CA PHE A 194 14.18 30.11 7.27
C PHE A 194 14.14 28.85 8.15
N LYS A 195 15.24 28.51 8.84
CA LYS A 195 15.28 27.37 9.78
C LYS A 195 14.37 27.54 10.99
N GLU A 196 14.30 28.75 11.57
CA GLU A 196 13.39 29.04 12.68
C GLU A 196 11.93 28.91 12.27
N ASN A 197 11.56 29.42 11.09
CA ASN A 197 10.23 29.29 10.53
C ASN A 197 9.90 27.82 10.17
N MET A 198 10.88 27.09 9.62
CA MET A 198 10.76 25.65 9.34
C MET A 198 10.53 24.84 10.61
N SER A 199 11.23 25.16 11.69
CA SER A 199 11.07 24.47 12.98
C SER A 199 9.67 24.69 13.56
N ARG A 200 9.13 25.91 13.47
CA ARG A 200 7.74 26.19 13.86
C ARG A 200 6.75 25.42 12.99
N PHE A 201 7.00 25.39 11.69
CA PHE A 201 6.20 24.67 10.71
C PHE A 201 6.17 23.16 11.01
N TYR A 202 7.31 22.51 11.24
CA TYR A 202 7.33 21.10 11.63
C TYR A 202 6.61 20.83 12.95
N ARG A 203 6.66 21.73 13.93
CA ARG A 203 5.93 21.58 15.19
C ARG A 203 4.42 21.59 15.00
N ASP A 204 3.92 22.51 14.17
CA ASP A 204 2.50 22.60 13.87
C ASP A 204 2.02 21.35 13.12
N LEU A 205 2.82 20.86 12.16
CA LEU A 205 2.48 19.65 11.43
C LEU A 205 2.61 18.39 12.26
N ALA A 206 3.63 18.26 13.09
CA ALA A 206 3.78 17.16 14.03
C ALA A 206 2.53 17.05 14.92
N THR A 207 2.06 18.18 15.45
CA THR A 207 0.80 18.24 16.22
C THR A 207 -0.41 17.83 15.38
N LYS A 208 -0.46 18.22 14.09
CA LYS A 208 -1.53 17.82 13.17
C LYS A 208 -1.50 16.33 12.86
N VAL A 209 -0.32 15.77 12.57
CA VAL A 209 -0.10 14.34 12.32
C VAL A 209 -0.52 13.51 13.53
N GLU A 210 -0.28 13.97 14.75
CA GLU A 210 -0.76 13.28 15.96
C GLU A 210 -2.29 13.31 16.12
N LYS A 211 -2.94 14.43 15.76
CA LYS A 211 -4.40 14.49 15.70
C LYS A 211 -4.94 13.55 14.61
N MET A 212 -4.25 13.49 13.48
CA MET A 212 -4.58 12.60 12.37
C MET A 212 -4.40 11.13 12.76
N LYS A 213 -3.36 10.78 13.53
CA LYS A 213 -3.17 9.43 14.10
C LYS A 213 -4.42 8.95 14.80
N LYS A 214 -5.01 9.79 15.66
CA LYS A 214 -6.26 9.47 16.37
C LYS A 214 -7.47 9.42 15.43
N LYS A 215 -7.58 10.37 14.50
CA LYS A 215 -8.72 10.50 13.57
C LYS A 215 -8.80 9.33 12.59
N TYR A 216 -7.68 8.93 12.00
CA TYR A 216 -7.59 7.87 10.99
C TYR A 216 -7.31 6.49 11.60
N GLY A 217 -7.09 6.42 12.91
CA GLY A 217 -6.80 5.17 13.62
C GLY A 217 -5.44 4.59 13.27
N TRP A 218 -4.44 5.44 12.98
CA TRP A 218 -3.08 4.97 12.72
C TRP A 218 -2.47 4.40 14.00
N HIS A 219 -1.97 3.17 13.92
CA HIS A 219 -1.26 2.51 15.00
C HIS A 219 0.14 3.12 15.13
N ASP A 220 0.86 3.21 14.01
CA ASP A 220 2.25 3.68 13.97
C ASP A 220 2.45 4.91 13.09
N ILE A 221 3.55 5.61 13.36
CA ILE A 221 4.05 6.70 12.53
C ILE A 221 5.52 6.39 12.23
N HIS A 222 5.85 6.33 10.95
CA HIS A 222 7.20 6.19 10.43
C HIS A 222 7.65 7.51 9.81
N ILE A 223 8.90 7.90 10.00
CA ILE A 223 9.49 9.08 9.37
C ILE A 223 10.53 8.63 8.34
N VAL A 224 10.47 9.18 7.14
CA VAL A 224 11.45 8.91 6.07
C VAL A 224 11.93 10.22 5.47
N GLY A 225 13.21 10.53 5.61
CA GLY A 225 13.74 11.75 5.04
C GLY A 225 15.24 11.89 5.21
N GLU A 226 15.79 13.00 4.74
CA GLU A 226 17.16 13.39 5.05
C GLU A 226 17.34 13.58 6.56
N SER A 227 18.56 13.36 7.06
CA SER A 227 18.82 13.28 8.51
C SER A 227 18.45 14.54 9.27
N ASP A 228 18.67 15.74 8.72
CA ASP A 228 18.34 17.01 9.39
C ASP A 228 16.82 17.17 9.53
N GLN A 229 16.09 16.97 8.43
CA GLN A 229 14.65 17.14 8.32
C GLN A 229 13.89 16.07 9.12
N ALA A 230 14.31 14.80 8.99
CA ALA A 230 13.74 13.69 9.72
C ALA A 230 13.91 13.88 11.24
N ASN A 231 15.10 14.26 11.71
CA ASN A 231 15.34 14.50 13.13
C ASN A 231 14.63 15.75 13.64
N THR A 232 14.57 16.82 12.85
CA THR A 232 13.85 18.03 13.25
C THR A 232 12.36 17.74 13.39
N PHE A 233 11.76 17.01 12.45
CA PHE A 233 10.35 16.61 12.54
C PHE A 233 10.12 15.66 13.72
N LYS A 234 10.97 14.65 13.87
CA LYS A 234 10.94 13.71 15.00
C LYS A 234 10.91 14.44 16.35
N ASN A 235 11.86 15.37 16.55
CA ASN A 235 11.98 16.13 17.80
C ASN A 235 10.80 17.08 18.05
N ALA A 236 10.03 17.40 17.01
CA ALA A 236 8.84 18.23 17.12
C ALA A 236 7.58 17.44 17.49
N MET A 237 7.62 16.09 17.41
CA MET A 237 6.54 15.22 17.85
C MET A 237 6.52 15.07 19.37
N GLN A 238 5.34 14.89 19.95
CA GLN A 238 5.15 14.60 21.37
C GLN A 238 5.45 13.14 21.69
N LYS A 239 5.16 12.23 20.75
CA LYS A 239 5.49 10.81 20.84
C LYS A 239 6.55 10.44 19.82
N GLU A 240 7.50 9.62 20.27
CA GLU A 240 8.50 9.04 19.38
C GLU A 240 7.81 8.25 18.25
N PRO A 241 8.28 8.40 17.00
CA PRO A 241 7.82 7.59 15.89
C PRO A 241 8.30 6.14 16.06
N GLU A 242 7.58 5.20 15.46
CA GLU A 242 7.92 3.78 15.50
C GLU A 242 9.25 3.50 14.78
N SER A 243 9.52 4.24 13.70
CA SER A 243 10.82 4.18 13.04
C SER A 243 11.20 5.46 12.34
N VAL A 244 12.51 5.66 12.15
CA VAL A 244 13.08 6.74 11.34
C VAL A 244 14.06 6.15 10.33
N THR A 245 13.84 6.44 9.05
CA THR A 245 14.69 6.00 7.94
C THR A 245 15.35 7.22 7.31
N TYR A 246 16.69 7.26 7.34
CA TYR A 246 17.48 8.37 6.79
C TYR A 246 17.76 8.18 5.30
N LYS A 247 16.73 8.37 4.47
CA LYS A 247 16.81 8.31 3.00
C LYS A 247 15.97 9.42 2.39
N ASN A 248 16.50 10.09 1.36
CA ASN A 248 15.72 11.06 0.60
C ASN A 248 14.82 10.30 -0.40
N LEU A 249 13.53 10.20 -0.08
CA LEU A 249 12.51 9.54 -0.91
C LEU A 249 11.34 10.48 -1.26
N ASN A 250 11.51 11.80 -1.14
CA ASN A 250 10.42 12.76 -1.37
C ASN A 250 9.87 12.71 -2.80
N GLU A 251 10.69 12.40 -3.80
CA GLU A 251 10.27 12.21 -5.19
C GLU A 251 10.08 10.74 -5.59
N ALA A 252 10.28 9.81 -4.65
CA ALA A 252 10.12 8.40 -4.94
C ALA A 252 8.65 8.02 -5.10
N LYS A 253 8.39 7.03 -5.96
CA LYS A 253 7.07 6.38 -6.05
C LYS A 253 6.70 5.72 -4.73
N ASN A 254 5.40 5.67 -4.44
CA ASN A 254 4.85 5.09 -3.22
C ASN A 254 5.35 3.67 -2.96
N ASP A 255 5.44 2.83 -3.98
CA ASP A 255 5.97 1.47 -3.89
C ASP A 255 7.38 1.40 -3.30
N LYS A 256 8.26 2.28 -3.76
CA LYS A 256 9.64 2.36 -3.26
C LYS A 256 9.65 2.81 -1.80
N ILE A 257 8.81 3.79 -1.43
CA ILE A 257 8.71 4.29 -0.06
C ILE A 257 8.24 3.17 0.88
N LEU A 258 7.17 2.48 0.51
CA LEU A 258 6.62 1.36 1.27
C LEU A 258 7.65 0.24 1.44
N SER A 259 8.34 -0.13 0.35
CA SER A 259 9.40 -1.15 0.41
C SER A 259 10.49 -0.78 1.40
N GLU A 260 10.91 0.48 1.48
CA GLU A 260 11.98 0.92 2.38
C GLU A 260 11.55 0.99 3.85
N VAL A 261 10.27 1.21 4.12
CA VAL A 261 9.73 1.24 5.49
C VAL A 261 9.43 -0.17 6.01
N PHE A 262 8.89 -1.04 5.16
CA PHE A 262 8.39 -2.37 5.55
C PHE A 262 9.28 -3.55 5.13
N SER A 263 10.49 -3.31 4.58
CA SER A 263 11.44 -4.38 4.19
C SER A 263 12.30 -4.93 5.32
N LYS A 264 11.95 -4.70 6.59
CA LYS A 264 12.69 -5.24 7.73
C LYS A 264 12.37 -6.70 8.01
#